data_AF-A0A736MIQ6-F1
#
_entry.id   AF-A0A736MIQ6-F1
#
_cell.length_a   1.000
_cell.length_b   1.000
_cell.length_c   1.000
_cell.angle_alpha   90.00
_cell.angle_beta   90.00
_cell.angle_gamma   90.00
#
_symmetry.space_group_name_H-M   'P 1'
#
loop_
_entity.id
_entity.type
_entity.pdbx_description
1 polymer ?
#
loop_
_entity_poly.entity_id
_entity_poly.type
_entity_poly.pdbx_seq_one_letter_code
_entity_poly.pdbx_strand_id
1 'polypeptide(L)' 'VYFDVPNGGVKKEYMNLSPGSILMWLNVNNAKSYCQEKNKKFIFSIGALRPEWEYKLRWAEPYFTGKSFC' A
#
# COMPACT_ATOMS: atom_id res chain seq x y z
N VAL A 1 4.74 -12.61 -5.12
CA VAL A 1 5.35 -12.04 -3.89
C VAL A 1 4.31 -11.15 -3.26
N TYR A 2 4.08 -11.34 -1.97
CA TYR A 2 3.11 -10.57 -1.19
C TYR A 2 3.86 -9.50 -0.41
N PHE A 3 3.49 -8.24 -0.61
CA PHE A 3 4.03 -7.11 0.13
C PHE A 3 2.95 -6.57 1.06
N ASP A 4 3.26 -6.52 2.35
CA ASP A 4 2.44 -5.88 3.37
C ASP A 4 2.95 -4.46 3.63
N VAL A 5 2.03 -3.51 3.75
CA VAL A 5 2.39 -2.12 4.04
C VAL A 5 2.16 -1.84 5.53
N PRO A 6 3.24 -1.79 6.34
CA PRO A 6 3.10 -1.41 7.74
C PRO A 6 2.78 0.08 7.87
N ASN A 7 2.08 0.44 8.95
CA ASN A 7 1.85 1.84 9.27
C ASN A 7 3.17 2.49 9.70
N GLY A 8 3.48 3.65 9.12
CA GLY A 8 4.65 4.47 9.45
C GLY A 8 4.25 5.81 10.04
N GLY A 9 5.09 6.34 10.93
CA GLY A 9 4.95 7.70 11.46
C GLY A 9 5.68 8.73 10.59
N VAL A 10 5.09 9.91 10.44
CA VAL A 10 5.73 11.06 9.80
C VAL A 10 5.75 12.24 10.78
N LYS A 11 6.82 13.04 10.76
CA LYS A 11 6.87 14.27 11.57
C LYS A 11 5.83 15.26 11.04
N LYS A 12 5.05 15.86 11.96
CA LYS A 12 3.96 16.78 11.63
C LYS A 12 4.41 17.98 10.80
N GLU A 13 5.62 18.48 11.05
CA GLU A 13 6.22 19.62 10.34
C GLU A 13 6.36 19.41 8.83
N TYR A 14 6.36 18.16 8.34
CA TYR A 14 6.49 17.84 6.92
C TYR A 14 5.18 17.41 6.26
N MET A 15 4.05 17.49 6.95
CA MET A 15 2.75 17.02 6.41
C MET A 15 2.32 17.76 5.15
N ASN A 16 2.70 19.03 5.00
CA ASN A 16 2.46 19.84 3.80
C ASN A 16 3.14 19.27 2.54
N LEU A 17 4.19 18.48 2.69
CA LEU A 17 4.89 17.81 1.58
C LEU A 17 4.26 16.47 1.19
N SER A 18 3.20 16.04 1.88
CA SER A 18 2.54 14.74 1.65
C SER A 18 3.50 13.53 1.65
N PRO A 19 4.40 13.38 2.65
CA PRO A 19 5.43 12.35 2.67
C PRO A 19 4.87 10.92 2.59
N GLY A 20 3.69 10.67 3.16
CA GLY A 20 3.01 9.37 3.05
C GLY A 20 2.69 8.96 1.61
N SER A 21 2.24 9.91 0.77
CA SER A 21 1.95 9.65 -0.64
C SER A 21 3.22 9.38 -1.44
N ILE A 22 4.29 10.15 -1.18
CA ILE A 22 5.60 9.96 -1.82
C ILE A 22 6.13 8.57 -1.47
N LEU A 23 6.11 8.20 -0.20
CA LEU A 23 6.55 6.87 0.25
C LEU A 23 5.70 5.75 -0.34
N MET A 24 4.38 5.91 -0.44
CA MET A 24 3.53 4.90 -1.08
C MET A 24 3.86 4.71 -2.55
N TRP A 25 4.04 5.79 -3.29
CA TRP A 25 4.42 5.73 -4.69
C TRP A 25 5.75 5.01 -4.89
N LEU A 26 6.77 5.36 -4.10
CA LEU A 26 8.08 4.70 -4.14
C LEU A 26 7.97 3.21 -3.81
N ASN A 27 7.25 2.85 -2.76
CA ASN A 27 7.09 1.45 -2.34
C ASN A 27 6.39 0.59 -3.41
N VAL A 28 5.31 1.10 -4.02
CA VAL A 28 4.59 0.39 -5.08
C VAL A 28 5.50 0.18 -6.30
N ASN A 29 6.24 1.20 -6.73
CA ASN A 29 7.11 1.09 -7.90
C ASN A 29 8.30 0.15 -7.66
N ASN A 30 8.92 0.21 -6.48
CA ASN A 30 10.00 -0.69 -6.11
C ASN A 30 9.51 -2.15 -6.07
N ALA A 31 8.34 -2.40 -5.47
CA ALA A 31 7.77 -3.74 -5.38
C ALA A 31 7.34 -4.30 -6.76
N LYS A 32 6.80 -3.45 -7.65
CA LYS A 32 6.52 -3.81 -9.05
C LYS A 32 7.80 -4.17 -9.80
N SER A 33 8.83 -3.33 -9.71
CA SER A 33 10.12 -3.53 -10.37
C SER A 33 10.79 -4.84 -9.93
N TYR A 34 10.79 -5.11 -8.63
CA TYR A 34 11.29 -6.37 -8.07
C TYR A 34 10.54 -7.60 -8.63
N CYS A 35 9.21 -7.55 -8.65
CA CYS A 35 8.40 -8.64 -9.20
C CYS A 35 8.65 -8.86 -10.69
N GLN A 36 8.79 -7.77 -11.46
CA GLN A 36 9.09 -7.84 -12.89
C GLN A 36 10.46 -8.48 -13.15
N GLU A 37 11.51 -8.01 -12.46
CA GLU A 37 12.88 -8.54 -12.60
C GLU A 37 12.95 -10.04 -12.27
N LYS A 38 12.21 -10.48 -11.25
CA LYS A 38 12.21 -11.88 -10.80
C LYS A 38 11.14 -12.76 -11.45
N ASN A 39 10.39 -12.24 -12.43
CA ASN A 39 9.24 -12.89 -13.06
C ASN A 39 8.26 -13.50 -12.02
N LYS A 40 7.85 -12.69 -11.04
CA LYS A 40 6.91 -13.06 -9.99
C LYS A 40 5.62 -12.26 -10.11
N LYS A 41 4.50 -12.90 -9.76
CA LYS A 41 3.22 -12.19 -9.58
C LYS A 41 3.35 -11.15 -8.47
N PHE A 42 2.92 -9.93 -8.76
CA PHE A 42 2.85 -8.82 -7.81
C PHE A 42 1.53 -8.84 -7.02
N ILE A 43 1.61 -8.81 -5.69
CA ILE A 43 0.46 -8.64 -4.80
C ILE A 43 0.87 -7.61 -3.73
N PHE A 44 0.06 -6.57 -3.56
CA PHE A 44 0.34 -5.46 -2.66
C PHE A 44 -0.86 -5.19 -1.78
N SER A 45 -0.68 -5.31 -0.47
CA SER A 45 -1.75 -5.22 0.52
C SER A 45 -1.53 -4.04 1.44
N ILE A 46 -2.54 -3.17 1.49
CA ILE A 46 -2.62 -2.00 2.39
C ILE A 46 -3.66 -2.21 3.49
N GLY A 47 -3.93 -3.48 3.81
CA GLY A 47 -4.88 -3.91 4.84
C GLY A 47 -6.34 -3.78 4.42
N ALA A 48 -7.21 -3.70 5.42
CA ALA A 48 -8.65 -3.66 5.22
C ALA A 48 -9.13 -2.38 4.51
N LEU A 49 -10.18 -2.54 3.70
CA LEU A 49 -10.97 -1.45 3.15
C LEU A 49 -12.20 -1.23 4.03
N ARG A 50 -12.35 -0.01 4.56
CA ARG A 50 -13.52 0.46 5.31
C ARG A 50 -13.96 1.81 4.71
N PRO A 51 -15.22 2.25 4.88
CA PRO A 51 -15.69 3.52 4.34
C PRO A 51 -14.82 4.72 4.72
N GLU A 52 -14.32 4.77 5.95
CA GLU A 52 -13.40 5.82 6.44
C GLU A 52 -12.01 5.81 5.76
N TRP A 53 -11.68 4.76 5.01
CA TRP A 53 -10.39 4.56 4.36
C TRP A 53 -10.47 4.44 2.84
N GLU A 54 -11.49 5.02 2.21
CA GLU A 54 -11.66 5.03 0.75
C GLU A 54 -10.43 5.55 -0.01
N TYR A 55 -9.61 6.41 0.62
CA TYR A 55 -8.37 6.89 0.02
C TYR A 55 -7.41 5.77 -0.40
N LYS A 56 -7.51 4.58 0.20
CA LYS A 56 -6.71 3.39 -0.12
C LYS A 56 -6.93 2.91 -1.56
N LEU A 57 -8.11 3.19 -2.14
CA LEU A 57 -8.44 2.87 -3.52
C LEU A 57 -7.56 3.60 -4.55
N ARG A 58 -6.87 4.67 -4.14
CA ARG A 58 -5.87 5.34 -4.99
C ARG A 58 -4.62 4.49 -5.24
N TRP A 59 -4.36 3.50 -4.39
CA TRP A 59 -3.11 2.73 -4.37
C TRP A 59 -3.28 1.26 -4.69
N ALA A 60 -4.46 0.69 -4.41
CA ALA A 60 -4.73 -0.73 -4.61
C ALA A 60 -6.21 -0.99 -4.90
N GLU A 61 -6.48 -2.12 -5.56
CA GLU A 61 -7.83 -2.58 -5.84
C GLU A 61 -8.35 -3.48 -4.69
N PRO A 62 -9.65 -3.43 -4.37
CA PRO A 62 -10.24 -4.33 -3.38
C PRO A 62 -10.13 -5.79 -3.82
N TYR A 63 -9.77 -6.66 -2.89
CA TYR A 63 -9.73 -8.09 -3.13
C TYR A 63 -10.30 -8.85 -1.93
N PHE A 64 -11.28 -9.72 -2.18
CA PHE A 64 -11.88 -10.55 -1.13
C PHE A 64 -10.92 -11.67 -0.76
N THR A 65 -10.46 -11.67 0.49
CA THR A 65 -9.47 -12.64 1.00
C THR A 65 -10.09 -13.78 1.82
N GLY A 66 -11.40 -13.77 2.05
CA GLY A 66 -12.08 -14.72 2.94
C GLY A 66 -11.76 -14.54 4.43
N LYS A 67 -10.99 -13.50 4.81
CA LYS A 67 -10.70 -13.19 6.21
C LYS A 67 -11.93 -12.60 6.90
N SER A 68 -12.32 -13.20 8.02
CA SER A 68 -13.34 -12.64 8.90
C SER A 68 -12.80 -11.38 9.59
N PHE A 69 -13.58 -10.30 9.60
CA PHE A 69 -13.31 -9.17 10.48
C PHE A 69 -13.75 -9.58 11.90
N CYS A 70 -12.79 -9.81 12.79
CA CYS A 70 -13.05 -9.91 14.23
C CYS A 70 -13.31 -8.52 14.81
#